data_AF-A0AA38UB68-F1
#
_entry.id   AF-A0AA38UB68-F1
#
_cell.length_a   1.000
_cell.length_b   1.000
_cell.length_c   1.000
_cell.angle_alpha   90.00
_cell.angle_beta   90.00
_cell.angle_gamma   90.00
#
_symmetry.space_group_name_H-M   'P 1'
#
loop_
_entity.id
_entity.type
_entity.pdbx_description
1 polymer ?
#
loop_
_entity_poly.entity_id
_entity_poly.type
_entity_poly.pdbx_seq_one_letter_code
_entity_poly.pdbx_strand_id
1 'polypeptide(L)'
;MTEARYNLSQSTDPEINSIAREILHQAFDIHYTYEACLKDPVSDTNKLLFRQDRELYGPQIQALQIDTAGTTSESEWNQAVVKLLTAEARSATFNDATSTTVTSVDWYSLFASRIDRIISDARNLKLKGISYTDLKVTQDTVKLL
;
A
#
# COMPACT_ATOMS: atom_id res chain seq x y z
N MET A 1 -5.19 -2.15 18.98
CA MET A 1 -3.91 -1.54 18.52
C MET A 1 -4.26 -0.20 17.89
N THR A 2 -3.57 0.88 18.24
CA THR A 2 -3.96 2.25 17.82
C THR A 2 -3.62 2.52 16.36
N GLU A 3 -4.58 3.10 15.61
CA GLU A 3 -4.45 3.54 14.21
C GLU A 3 -3.19 4.39 13.96
N ALA A 4 -2.72 5.10 14.99
CA ALA A 4 -1.53 5.95 14.95
C ALA A 4 -0.25 5.22 14.49
N ARG A 5 -0.13 3.90 14.71
CA ARG A 5 1.05 3.11 14.25
C ARG A 5 1.05 2.79 12.76
N TYR A 6 -0.06 3.02 12.07
CA TYR A 6 -0.23 2.77 10.64
C TYR A 6 -0.20 4.05 9.78
N ASN A 7 0.12 5.19 10.39
CA ASN A 7 0.52 6.38 9.64
C ASN A 7 1.91 6.13 9.05
N LEU A 8 1.91 5.72 7.78
CA LEU A 8 3.13 5.46 7.02
C LEU A 8 3.97 6.74 6.86
N SER A 9 5.28 6.57 6.62
CA SER A 9 6.27 7.63 6.37
C SER A 9 5.66 8.81 5.59
N GLN A 10 5.70 9.98 6.24
CA GLN A 10 4.95 11.16 5.83
C GLN A 10 5.86 12.06 4.99
N SER A 11 5.38 12.45 3.81
CA SER A 11 5.74 13.77 3.31
C SER A 11 5.37 14.78 4.39
N THR A 12 6.15 15.83 4.63
CA THR A 12 5.72 16.89 5.57
C THR A 12 4.49 17.65 5.04
N ASP A 13 4.14 17.43 3.78
CA ASP A 13 2.98 17.98 3.11
C ASP A 13 1.71 17.10 3.37
N PRO A 14 0.70 17.63 4.07
CA PRO A 14 -0.55 16.91 4.35
C PRO A 14 -1.32 16.51 3.09
N GLU A 15 -1.25 17.32 2.02
CA GLU A 15 -1.97 17.07 0.77
C GLU A 15 -1.40 15.85 0.05
N ILE A 16 -0.07 15.80 -0.07
CA ILE A 16 0.66 14.66 -0.64
C ILE A 16 0.37 13.37 0.14
N ASN A 17 0.28 13.46 1.46
CA ASN A 17 -0.08 12.30 2.28
C ASN A 17 -1.52 11.84 2.05
N SER A 18 -2.46 12.78 1.84
CA SER A 18 -3.85 12.46 1.52
C SER A 18 -3.95 11.74 0.19
N ILE A 19 -3.36 12.30 -0.86
CA ILE A 19 -3.34 11.72 -2.21
C ILE A 19 -2.75 10.32 -2.20
N ALA A 20 -1.56 10.13 -1.60
CA ALA A 20 -0.94 8.82 -1.52
C ALA A 20 -1.77 7.81 -0.71
N ARG A 21 -2.55 8.28 0.27
CA ARG A 21 -3.43 7.41 1.07
C ARG A 21 -4.65 6.99 0.27
N GLU A 22 -5.30 7.93 -0.42
CA GLU A 22 -6.46 7.66 -1.28
C GLU A 22 -6.10 6.65 -2.39
N ILE A 23 -4.95 6.84 -3.03
CA ILE A 23 -4.45 5.91 -4.05
C ILE A 23 -4.21 4.51 -3.47
N LEU A 24 -3.61 4.41 -2.27
CA LEU A 24 -3.44 3.11 -1.61
C LEU A 24 -4.79 2.47 -1.27
N HIS A 25 -5.73 3.25 -0.74
CA HIS A 25 -7.05 2.76 -0.36
C HIS A 25 -7.80 2.19 -1.56
N GLN A 26 -7.80 2.93 -2.66
CA GLN A 26 -8.38 2.48 -3.92
C GLN A 26 -7.64 1.26 -4.49
N ALA A 27 -6.30 1.28 -4.53
CA ALA A 27 -5.52 0.21 -5.12
C ALA A 27 -5.72 -1.12 -4.40
N PHE A 28 -5.73 -1.11 -3.06
CA PHE A 28 -5.93 -2.32 -2.26
C PHE A 28 -7.40 -2.67 -2.02
N ASP A 29 -8.35 -1.80 -2.40
CA ASP A 29 -9.77 -1.92 -2.05
C ASP A 29 -9.97 -2.07 -0.53
N ILE A 30 -9.59 -1.00 0.19
CA ILE A 30 -9.58 -0.92 1.67
C ILE A 30 -10.07 0.44 2.14
N HIS A 31 -10.58 0.51 3.37
CA HIS A 31 -11.01 1.75 4.01
C HIS A 31 -9.92 2.34 4.90
N TYR A 32 -9.08 1.48 5.47
CA TYR A 32 -8.00 1.88 6.38
C TYR A 32 -6.68 1.26 5.96
N THR A 33 -5.59 2.02 6.05
CA THR A 33 -4.26 1.59 5.58
C THR A 33 -3.78 0.29 6.23
N TYR A 34 -4.13 0.04 7.49
CA TYR A 34 -3.76 -1.19 8.17
C TYR A 34 -4.36 -2.44 7.50
N GLU A 35 -5.48 -2.32 6.78
CA GLU A 35 -6.13 -3.46 6.14
C GLU A 35 -5.28 -4.04 4.99
N ALA A 36 -4.37 -3.25 4.41
CA ALA A 36 -3.45 -3.72 3.39
C ALA A 36 -2.56 -4.87 3.90
N CYS A 37 -2.18 -4.87 5.18
CA CYS A 37 -1.36 -5.95 5.76
C CYS A 37 -2.15 -7.24 6.03
N LEU A 38 -3.47 -7.19 5.88
CA LEU A 38 -4.40 -8.31 6.02
C LEU A 38 -4.80 -8.93 4.66
N LYS A 39 -4.44 -8.30 3.54
CA LYS A 39 -4.74 -8.86 2.22
C LYS A 39 -3.89 -10.09 1.96
N ASP A 40 -4.45 -11.05 1.24
CA ASP A 40 -3.69 -12.22 0.81
C ASP A 40 -2.50 -11.81 -0.06
N PRO A 41 -1.31 -12.41 0.16
CA PRO A 41 -0.16 -12.12 -0.66
C PRO A 41 -0.39 -12.58 -2.10
N VAL A 42 0.35 -11.98 -3.04
CA VAL A 42 0.34 -12.47 -4.42
C VAL A 42 0.79 -13.94 -4.47
N SER A 43 0.08 -14.75 -5.24
CA SER A 43 0.38 -16.17 -5.39
C SER A 43 1.68 -16.39 -6.16
N ASP A 44 2.35 -17.53 -5.93
CA ASP A 44 3.53 -17.90 -6.72
C ASP A 44 3.19 -18.10 -8.21
N THR A 45 1.97 -18.56 -8.51
CA THR A 45 1.45 -18.66 -9.88
C THR A 45 1.41 -17.31 -10.57
N ASN A 46 0.85 -16.28 -9.92
CA ASN A 46 0.80 -14.93 -10.50
C ASN A 46 2.20 -14.34 -10.67
N LYS A 47 3.11 -14.56 -9.71
CA LYS A 47 4.51 -14.16 -9.86
C LYS A 47 5.20 -14.87 -11.04
N LEU A 48 4.88 -16.14 -11.29
CA LEU A 48 5.42 -16.89 -12.43
C LEU A 48 4.87 -16.34 -13.76
N LEU A 49 3.56 -16.13 -13.84
CA LEU A 49 2.90 -15.55 -15.02
C LEU A 49 3.44 -14.16 -15.33
N PHE A 50 3.63 -13.32 -14.30
CA PHE A 50 4.24 -12.00 -14.44
C PHE A 50 5.65 -12.03 -15.04
N ARG A 51 6.47 -13.04 -14.68
CA ARG A 51 7.81 -13.21 -15.28
C ARG A 51 7.74 -13.64 -16.75
N GLN A 52 6.66 -14.30 -17.17
CA GLN A 52 6.46 -14.71 -18.56
C GLN A 52 6.00 -13.54 -19.43
N ASP A 53 5.01 -12.77 -18.95
CA ASP A 53 4.49 -11.59 -19.62
C ASP A 53 4.10 -10.53 -18.59
N ARG A 54 4.91 -9.48 -18.52
CA ARG A 54 4.76 -8.41 -17.52
C ARG A 54 3.60 -7.48 -17.82
N GLU A 55 3.25 -7.31 -19.10
CA GLU A 55 2.18 -6.41 -19.52
C GLU A 55 0.82 -7.06 -19.28
N LEU A 56 0.71 -8.35 -19.61
CA LEU A 56 -0.54 -9.09 -19.46
C LEU A 56 -0.84 -9.48 -18.00
N TYR A 57 0.18 -9.88 -17.23
CA TYR A 57 0.01 -10.40 -15.87
C TYR A 57 0.57 -9.47 -14.78
N GLY A 58 0.77 -8.19 -15.11
CA GLY A 58 1.18 -7.17 -14.15
C GLY A 58 0.12 -6.87 -13.09
N PRO A 59 0.50 -6.18 -12.00
CA PRO A 59 -0.47 -5.70 -11.02
C PRO A 59 -1.44 -4.70 -11.68
N GLN A 60 -2.68 -4.69 -11.22
CA GLN A 60 -3.72 -3.75 -11.64
C GLN A 60 -4.25 -2.96 -10.45
N ILE A 61 -4.80 -1.78 -10.72
CA ILE A 61 -5.49 -0.95 -9.73
C ILE A 61 -6.84 -1.60 -9.41
N GLN A 62 -7.21 -1.59 -8.12
CA GLN A 62 -8.32 -2.33 -7.50
C GLN A 62 -7.99 -3.81 -7.24
N ALA A 63 -8.01 -4.21 -5.97
CA ALA A 63 -7.61 -5.53 -5.47
C ALA A 63 -6.11 -5.88 -5.65
N LEU A 64 -5.25 -4.86 -5.54
CA LEU A 64 -3.80 -5.04 -5.60
C LEU A 64 -3.30 -5.96 -4.48
N GLN A 65 -2.40 -6.87 -4.84
CA GLN A 65 -1.73 -7.78 -3.92
C GLN A 65 -0.24 -7.45 -3.83
N ILE A 66 0.38 -7.78 -2.70
CA ILE A 66 1.82 -7.59 -2.47
C ILE A 66 2.52 -8.93 -2.26
N ASP A 67 3.78 -9.01 -2.68
CA ASP A 67 4.65 -10.11 -2.33
C ASP A 67 5.21 -9.89 -0.93
N THR A 68 4.60 -10.55 0.06
CA THR A 68 5.05 -10.45 1.45
C THR A 68 6.35 -11.22 1.72
N ALA A 69 6.87 -12.01 0.77
CA ALA A 69 8.10 -12.79 0.95
C ALA A 69 9.37 -11.97 0.70
N GLY A 70 9.32 -10.92 -0.12
CA GLY A 70 10.44 -10.00 -0.39
C GLY A 70 10.08 -8.55 -0.10
N THR A 71 11.08 -7.68 0.09
CA THR A 71 10.90 -6.22 0.13
C THR A 71 10.59 -5.65 -1.27
N THR A 72 10.41 -4.34 -1.37
CA THR A 72 10.30 -3.65 -2.67
C THR A 72 11.58 -3.74 -3.50
N SER A 73 12.76 -3.80 -2.89
CA SER A 73 14.02 -3.95 -3.63
C SER A 73 14.26 -5.40 -4.11
N GLU A 74 13.69 -6.39 -3.43
CA GLU A 74 13.93 -7.82 -3.69
C GLU A 74 12.91 -8.45 -4.65
N SER A 75 11.67 -7.94 -4.69
CA SER A 75 10.58 -8.54 -5.47
C SER A 75 10.24 -7.71 -6.70
N GLU A 76 10.41 -8.28 -7.89
CA GLU A 76 10.01 -7.65 -9.16
C GLU A 76 8.52 -7.28 -9.18
N TRP A 77 7.68 -8.09 -8.51
CA TRP A 77 6.26 -7.80 -8.36
C TRP A 77 6.04 -6.52 -7.53
N ASN A 78 6.70 -6.40 -6.37
CA ASN A 78 6.58 -5.22 -5.53
C ASN A 78 7.14 -3.96 -6.23
N GLN A 79 8.20 -4.09 -7.04
CA GLN A 79 8.68 -2.99 -7.88
C GLN A 79 7.62 -2.54 -8.90
N ALA A 80 6.92 -3.50 -9.53
CA ALA A 80 5.84 -3.19 -10.46
C ALA A 80 4.65 -2.51 -9.76
N VAL A 81 4.29 -2.96 -8.56
CA VAL A 81 3.28 -2.31 -7.71
C VAL A 81 3.65 -0.85 -7.44
N VAL A 82 4.88 -0.57 -7.01
CA VAL A 82 5.33 0.80 -6.71
C VAL A 82 5.30 1.68 -7.97
N LYS A 83 5.69 1.14 -9.12
CA LYS A 83 5.61 1.85 -10.41
C LYS A 83 4.17 2.20 -10.78
N LEU A 84 3.24 1.26 -10.61
CA LEU A 84 1.82 1.47 -10.87
C LEU A 84 1.26 2.59 -9.98
N LEU A 85 1.47 2.51 -8.66
CA LEU A 85 1.02 3.55 -7.71
C LEU A 85 1.62 4.93 -8.00
N THR A 86 2.89 4.95 -8.42
CA THR A 86 3.58 6.19 -8.83
C THR A 86 2.94 6.81 -10.07
N ALA A 87 2.55 6.00 -11.05
CA ALA A 87 1.88 6.47 -12.25
C ALA A 87 0.50 7.07 -11.91
N GLU A 88 -0.25 6.41 -11.03
CA GLU A 88 -1.55 6.92 -10.55
C GLU A 88 -1.40 8.27 -9.82
N ALA A 89 -0.42 8.42 -8.93
CA ALA A 89 -0.21 9.68 -8.21
C ALA A 89 0.20 10.82 -9.14
N ARG A 90 1.05 10.54 -10.13
CA ARG A 90 1.38 11.50 -11.17
C ARG A 90 0.15 11.91 -11.97
N SER A 91 -0.72 10.97 -12.33
CA SER A 91 -1.97 11.26 -13.05
C SER A 91 -2.93 12.12 -12.22
N ALA A 92 -3.10 11.79 -10.94
CA ALA A 92 -3.98 12.53 -10.02
C ALA A 92 -3.52 13.97 -9.81
N THR A 93 -2.21 14.20 -9.69
CA THR A 93 -1.63 15.53 -9.45
C THR A 93 -1.44 16.37 -10.72
N PHE A 94 -1.37 15.75 -11.89
CA PHE A 94 -1.22 16.47 -13.16
C PHE A 94 -2.47 17.28 -13.55
N ASN A 95 -3.66 16.86 -13.11
CA ASN A 95 -4.91 17.53 -13.42
C ASN A 95 -5.18 18.78 -12.56
N ASP A 96 -4.38 19.03 -11.53
CA ASP A 96 -4.55 20.15 -10.60
C ASP A 96 -3.62 21.33 -10.99
N ALA A 97 -3.83 21.85 -12.21
CA ALA A 97 -3.01 22.89 -12.83
C ALA A 97 -3.09 24.28 -12.15
N THR A 98 -3.79 24.38 -11.01
CA THR A 98 -4.04 25.64 -10.29
C THR A 98 -3.16 25.88 -9.08
N SER A 99 -2.40 24.87 -8.60
CA SER A 99 -1.55 25.03 -7.41
C SER A 99 -0.14 25.49 -7.78
N THR A 100 0.19 26.72 -7.42
CA THR A 100 1.51 27.37 -7.64
C THR A 100 2.64 26.79 -6.77
N THR A 101 2.38 25.77 -5.97
CA THR A 101 3.37 25.10 -5.11
C THR A 101 3.78 23.77 -5.75
N VAL A 102 4.66 23.85 -6.76
CA VAL A 102 5.24 22.64 -7.38
C VAL A 102 6.30 22.08 -6.44
N THR A 103 5.86 21.42 -5.37
CA THR A 103 6.74 20.53 -4.60
C THR A 103 6.96 19.31 -5.49
N SER A 104 8.15 19.17 -6.07
CA SER A 104 8.52 17.97 -6.82
C SER A 104 8.52 16.77 -5.87
N VAL A 105 7.43 16.00 -5.83
CA VAL A 105 7.30 14.83 -4.97
C VAL A 105 7.96 13.61 -5.62
N ASP A 106 8.86 12.97 -4.88
CA ASP A 106 9.33 11.62 -5.23
C ASP A 106 8.31 10.56 -4.80
N TRP A 107 7.28 10.41 -5.64
CA TRP A 107 6.21 9.42 -5.45
C TRP A 107 6.74 7.99 -5.36
N TYR A 108 7.81 7.67 -6.09
CA TYR A 108 8.36 6.31 -6.10
C TYR A 108 8.92 5.94 -4.74
N SER A 109 9.81 6.78 -4.20
CA SER A 109 10.39 6.55 -2.87
C SER A 109 9.34 6.56 -1.76
N LEU A 110 8.34 7.43 -1.88
CA LEU A 110 7.21 7.47 -0.96
C LEU A 110 6.45 6.13 -0.97
N PHE A 111 6.00 5.65 -2.14
CA PHE A 111 5.27 4.37 -2.19
C PHE A 111 6.14 3.17 -1.85
N ALA A 112 7.42 3.15 -2.22
CA ALA A 112 8.34 2.07 -1.84
C ALA A 112 8.41 1.93 -0.31
N SER A 113 8.63 3.04 0.40
CA SER A 113 8.65 3.07 1.87
C SER A 113 7.33 2.59 2.49
N ARG A 114 6.20 2.99 1.89
CA ARG A 114 4.85 2.59 2.33
C ARG A 114 4.61 1.09 2.17
N ILE A 115 4.96 0.54 1.01
CA ILE A 115 4.81 -0.89 0.73
C ILE A 115 5.73 -1.72 1.63
N ASP A 116 6.99 -1.34 1.82
CA ASP A 116 7.90 -2.04 2.73
C ASP A 116 7.40 -2.07 4.18
N ARG A 117 6.76 -0.99 4.62
CA ARG A 117 6.12 -0.96 5.94
C ARG A 117 4.93 -1.92 6.02
N ILE A 118 4.05 -1.94 5.01
CA ILE A 118 2.93 -2.89 4.95
C ILE A 118 3.45 -4.34 4.99
N ILE A 119 4.51 -4.65 4.24
CA ILE A 119 5.16 -5.97 4.22
C ILE A 119 5.68 -6.32 5.62
N SER A 120 6.38 -5.40 6.28
CA SER A 120 6.89 -5.59 7.64
C SER A 120 5.77 -5.88 8.64
N ASP A 121 4.68 -5.10 8.58
CA ASP A 121 3.53 -5.25 9.48
C ASP A 121 2.80 -6.58 9.22
N ALA A 122 2.62 -6.99 7.96
CA ALA A 122 2.01 -8.27 7.59
C ALA A 122 2.82 -9.47 8.13
N ARG A 123 4.15 -9.42 8.01
CA ARG A 123 5.05 -10.45 8.58
C ARG A 123 4.93 -10.52 10.10
N ASN A 124 4.90 -9.36 10.77
CA ASN A 124 4.76 -9.29 12.21
C ASN A 124 3.42 -9.85 12.72
N LEU A 125 2.32 -9.66 11.99
CA LEU A 125 1.02 -10.24 12.34
C LEU A 125 1.04 -11.77 12.24
N LYS A 126 1.60 -12.32 11.15
CA LYS A 126 1.75 -13.77 10.96
C LYS A 126 2.59 -14.40 12.08
N LEU A 127 3.71 -13.77 12.45
CA LEU A 127 4.58 -14.25 13.52
C LEU A 127 3.91 -14.24 14.90
N LYS A 128 2.98 -13.31 15.14
CA LYS A 128 2.26 -13.20 16.42
C LYS A 128 1.03 -14.10 16.51
N GLY A 129 0.68 -14.83 15.45
CA GLY A 129 -0.47 -15.74 15.44
C GLY A 129 -1.81 -15.03 15.70
N ILE A 130 -1.90 -13.73 15.45
CA ILE A 130 -3.11 -12.94 15.75
C ILE A 130 -4.19 -13.31 14.74
N SER A 131 -5.30 -13.86 15.22
CA SER A 131 -6.45 -14.24 14.40
C SER A 131 -7.30 -13.01 14.05
N TYR A 132 -7.97 -13.05 12.89
CA TYR A 132 -8.89 -12.01 12.41
C TYR A 132 -10.02 -11.67 13.40
N THR A 133 -10.41 -12.63 14.24
CA THR A 133 -11.40 -12.42 15.31
C THR A 133 -10.87 -11.50 16.41
N ASP A 134 -9.57 -11.55 16.72
CA ASP A 134 -8.99 -10.82 17.84
C ASP A 134 -8.85 -9.31 17.53
N LEU A 135 -8.70 -8.97 16.24
CA LEU A 135 -8.61 -7.58 15.76
C LEU A 135 -9.99 -6.90 15.69
N LYS A 136 -11.06 -7.62 15.33
CA LYS A 136 -12.44 -7.09 15.32
C LYS A 136 -12.98 -6.87 16.73
N VAL A 137 -12.69 -7.77 17.68
CA VAL A 137 -13.14 -7.62 19.08
C VAL A 137 -12.59 -6.34 19.70
N THR A 138 -11.42 -5.85 19.29
CA THR A 138 -10.87 -4.58 19.79
C THR A 138 -11.48 -3.34 19.15
N GLN A 139 -12.14 -3.43 17.98
CA GLN A 139 -12.81 -2.29 17.35
C GLN A 139 -14.18 -2.01 17.98
N ASP A 140 -14.92 -3.04 18.41
CA ASP A 140 -16.21 -2.85 19.08
C ASP A 140 -16.08 -2.30 20.52
N THR A 141 -14.88 -2.34 21.12
CA THR A 141 -14.63 -1.74 22.45
C THR A 141 -14.31 -0.24 22.38
N VAL A 142 -14.10 0.35 21.20
CA VAL A 142 -13.73 1.78 21.03
C VAL A 142 -14.94 2.63 20.61
N LYS A 143 -16.16 2.16 20.89
CA LYS A 143 -17.41 2.94 20.71
C LYS A 143 -18.02 3.51 21.99
N LEU A 144 -17.35 3.37 23.12
CA LEU A 144 -17.73 4.04 24.36
C LEU A 144 -16.47 4.60 24.99
N LEU A 145 -16.16 5.86 24.68
CA LEU A 145 -15.65 6.90 25.59
C LEU A 145 -15.46 8.20 24.80
#